data_AF-A0A2P2E989-F1
#
_entry.id   AF-A0A2P2E989-F1
#
_cell.length_a   1.000
_cell.length_b   1.000
_cell.length_c   1.000
_cell.angle_alpha   90.00
_cell.angle_beta   90.00
_cell.angle_gamma   90.00
#
_symmetry.space_group_name_H-M   'P 1'
#
loop_
_entity.id
_entity.type
_entity.pdbx_description
1 polymer ?
#
loop_
_entity_poly.entity_id
_entity_poly.type
_entity_poly.pdbx_seq_one_letter_code
_entity_poly.pdbx_strand_id
1 'polypeptide(L)'
;MNTSPVLTFTEADHGGSQQLGLGQSFEVKLLGTPTAGYVWEVQSLPTGIVLMDVTSQPQDPKGRAQGMVGGNDWTVFRFTTQRAPVDLQTSADQAVVLRYGRPWELEAGQPATRIWRLKITVAPGS
;
A
#
# COMPACT_ATOMS: atom_id res chain seq x y z
N MET A 1 24.95 5.91 7.51
CA MET A 1 24.15 4.69 7.34
C MET A 1 23.66 4.69 5.90
N ASN A 2 24.16 3.79 5.04
CA ASN A 2 23.65 3.66 3.67
C ASN A 2 22.34 2.87 3.74
N THR A 3 21.20 3.57 3.79
CA THR A 3 19.90 2.95 3.58
C THR A 3 19.72 2.74 2.08
N SER A 4 19.83 1.49 1.62
CA SER A 4 19.36 1.13 0.29
C SER A 4 17.92 1.65 0.10
N PRO A 5 17.56 2.18 -1.08
CA PRO A 5 16.20 2.66 -1.31
C PRO A 5 15.21 1.51 -1.10
N VAL A 6 14.16 1.78 -0.31
CA VAL A 6 13.05 0.83 -0.13
C VAL A 6 12.29 0.73 -1.45
N LEU A 7 12.06 -0.50 -1.93
CA LEU A 7 11.29 -0.73 -3.15
C LEU A 7 9.89 -0.13 -2.99
N THR A 8 9.52 0.79 -3.87
CA THR A 8 8.27 1.55 -3.77
C THR A 8 7.40 1.31 -5.00
N PHE A 9 6.16 0.89 -4.76
CA PHE A 9 5.13 0.74 -5.79
C PHE A 9 4.16 1.92 -5.75
N THR A 10 3.57 2.22 -6.90
CA THR A 10 2.67 3.34 -7.12
C THR A 10 1.43 2.89 -7.87
N GLU A 11 0.59 3.85 -8.28
CA GLU A 11 -0.55 3.57 -9.15
C GLU A 11 -0.16 2.82 -10.43
N ALA A 12 1.03 3.08 -10.98
CA ALA A 12 1.51 2.45 -12.21
C ALA A 12 1.71 0.93 -12.10
N ASP A 13 1.88 0.42 -10.88
CA ASP A 13 2.12 -1.00 -10.61
C ASP A 13 0.82 -1.77 -10.33
N HIS A 14 -0.33 -1.10 -10.43
CA HIS A 14 -1.64 -1.70 -10.22
C HIS A 14 -1.86 -2.94 -11.11
N GLY A 15 -2.26 -4.06 -10.50
CA GLY A 15 -2.52 -5.32 -11.19
C GLY A 15 -1.26 -6.11 -11.54
N GLY A 16 -0.08 -5.58 -11.22
CA GLY A 16 1.21 -6.23 -11.46
C GLY A 16 1.51 -7.39 -10.51
N SER A 17 2.71 -7.94 -10.68
CA SER A 17 3.27 -8.98 -9.82
C SER A 17 4.73 -8.67 -9.49
N GLN A 18 5.15 -8.96 -8.26
CA GLN A 18 6.53 -8.79 -7.83
C GLN A 18 7.01 -9.99 -7.03
N GLN A 19 8.23 -10.44 -7.32
CA GLN A 19 8.96 -11.36 -6.44
C GLN A 19 9.83 -10.58 -5.45
N LEU A 20 9.75 -10.97 -4.16
CA LEU A 20 10.53 -10.40 -3.06
C LEU A 20 11.28 -11.50 -2.30
N GLY A 21 12.35 -11.12 -1.59
CA GLY A 21 13.02 -11.98 -0.62
C GLY A 21 12.27 -12.04 0.71
N LEU A 22 12.55 -13.06 1.53
CA LEU A 22 12.09 -13.12 2.93
C LEU A 22 12.76 -12.02 3.77
N GLY A 23 11.99 -11.34 4.63
CA GLY A 23 12.45 -10.21 5.44
C GLY A 23 12.56 -8.88 4.67
N GLN A 24 12.30 -8.88 3.36
CA GLN A 24 12.37 -7.68 2.55
C GLN A 24 11.22 -6.73 2.87
N SER A 25 11.52 -5.45 3.02
CA SER A 25 10.52 -4.37 3.12
C SER A 25 10.21 -3.77 1.76
N PHE A 26 8.97 -3.36 1.57
CA PHE A 26 8.54 -2.58 0.40
C PHE A 26 7.47 -1.57 0.81
N GLU A 27 7.28 -0.55 -0.01
CA GLU A 27 6.30 0.51 0.20
C GLU A 27 5.29 0.55 -0.95
N VAL A 28 4.06 0.94 -0.65
CA VAL A 28 3.04 1.30 -1.63
C VAL A 28 2.62 2.74 -1.37
N LYS A 29 2.83 3.61 -2.35
CA LYS A 29 2.57 5.06 -2.26
C LYS A 29 1.45 5.46 -3.22
N LEU A 30 0.30 5.83 -2.65
CA LEU A 30 -0.91 6.16 -3.41
C LEU A 30 -1.40 7.56 -3.08
N LEU A 31 -1.86 8.28 -4.10
CA LEU A 31 -2.44 9.61 -3.95
C LEU A 31 -3.90 9.49 -3.52
N GLY A 32 -4.28 10.21 -2.47
CA GLY A 32 -5.64 10.35 -1.99
C GLY A 32 -5.98 11.79 -1.61
N THR A 33 -7.23 12.04 -1.27
CA THR A 33 -7.77 13.37 -0.95
C THR A 33 -8.43 13.33 0.43
N PRO A 34 -7.64 13.30 1.52
CA PRO A 34 -8.17 13.17 2.88
C PRO A 34 -9.08 14.33 3.28
N THR A 35 -8.89 15.52 2.70
CA THR A 35 -9.73 16.69 2.96
C THR A 35 -11.18 16.54 2.49
N ALA A 36 -11.46 15.55 1.64
CA ALA A 36 -12.82 15.17 1.21
C ALA A 36 -13.39 13.96 1.99
N GLY A 37 -12.68 13.51 3.03
CA GLY A 37 -13.04 12.36 3.86
C GLY A 37 -12.65 11.00 3.28
N TYR A 38 -11.93 10.97 2.16
CA TYR A 38 -11.49 9.73 1.53
C TYR A 38 -10.11 9.29 2.05
N VAL A 39 -9.97 8.00 2.31
CA VAL A 39 -8.71 7.41 2.76
C VAL A 39 -8.38 6.18 1.93
N TRP A 40 -7.09 5.86 1.84
CA TRP A 40 -6.64 4.53 1.47
C TRP A 40 -6.56 3.67 2.73
N GLU A 41 -6.98 2.41 2.64
CA GLU A 41 -6.83 1.42 3.71
C GLU A 41 -6.56 0.03 3.15
N VAL A 42 -6.03 -0.86 3.98
CA VAL A 42 -5.80 -2.26 3.62
C VAL A 42 -7.13 -3.00 3.58
N GLN A 43 -7.47 -3.56 2.42
CA GLN A 43 -8.61 -4.46 2.27
C GLN A 43 -8.23 -5.91 2.56
N SER A 44 -7.09 -6.37 2.04
CA SER A 44 -6.59 -7.73 2.29
C SER A 44 -5.09 -7.81 2.11
N LEU A 45 -4.45 -8.71 2.86
CA LEU A 45 -3.03 -9.04 2.72
C LEU A 45 -2.85 -10.55 2.49
N PRO A 46 -1.85 -10.93 1.68
CA PRO A 46 -1.40 -12.32 1.62
C PRO A 46 -0.88 -12.81 2.97
N THR A 47 -1.05 -14.10 3.26
CA THR A 47 -0.42 -14.74 4.42
C THR A 47 1.10 -14.58 4.36
N GLY A 48 1.71 -13.98 5.38
CA GLY A 48 3.16 -13.77 5.43
C GLY A 48 3.62 -12.37 5.00
N ILE A 49 2.71 -11.50 4.57
CA ILE A 49 2.95 -10.06 4.42
C ILE A 49 2.35 -9.34 5.63
N VAL A 50 3.12 -8.45 6.24
CA VAL A 50 2.67 -7.66 7.41
C VAL A 50 2.81 -6.18 7.13
N LEU A 51 1.78 -5.42 7.48
CA LEU A 51 1.80 -3.95 7.50
C LEU A 51 2.62 -3.50 8.70
N MET A 52 3.67 -2.72 8.44
CA MET A 52 4.59 -2.19 9.44
C MET A 52 4.23 -0.77 9.85
N ASP A 53 3.84 0.07 8.89
CA ASP A 53 3.54 1.48 9.12
C ASP A 53 2.65 2.05 8.02
N VAL A 54 1.90 3.11 8.35
CA VAL A 54 1.12 3.92 7.42
C VAL A 54 1.37 5.38 7.72
N THR A 55 1.88 6.11 6.74
CA THR A 55 2.12 7.56 6.87
C THR A 55 1.36 8.33 5.80
N SER A 56 1.05 9.59 6.10
CA SER A 56 0.43 10.54 5.16
C SER A 56 1.33 11.74 5.00
N GLN A 57 1.55 12.18 3.77
CA GLN A 57 2.36 13.36 3.46
C GLN A 57 1.65 14.22 2.41
N PRO A 58 1.55 15.55 2.60
CA PRO A 58 0.95 16.42 1.60
C PRO A 58 1.63 16.28 0.23
N GLN A 59 0.85 16.28 -0.85
CA GLN A 59 1.39 16.34 -2.22
C GLN A 59 2.13 17.68 -2.46
N ASP A 60 1.63 18.76 -1.86
CA ASP A 60 2.28 20.07 -1.83
C ASP A 60 2.54 20.52 -0.37
N PRO A 61 3.68 20.13 0.22
CA PRO A 61 4.04 20.54 1.57
C PRO A 61 4.27 22.05 1.69
N LYS A 62 4.75 22.71 0.63
CA LYS A 62 5.05 24.15 0.65
C LYS A 62 3.75 24.97 0.68
N GLY A 63 2.81 24.65 -0.20
CA GLY A 63 1.48 25.28 -0.19
C GLY A 63 0.77 25.06 1.14
N ARG A 64 0.84 23.85 1.70
CA ARG A 64 0.25 23.56 3.02
C ARG A 64 0.90 24.36 4.15
N ALA A 65 2.23 24.51 4.14
CA ALA A 65 2.94 25.34 5.12
C ALA A 65 2.60 26.84 4.99
N GLN A 66 2.15 27.28 3.82
CA GLN A 66 1.66 28.63 3.57
C GLN A 66 0.17 28.83 3.93
N GLY A 67 -0.46 27.83 4.56
CA GLY A 67 -1.85 27.93 5.00
C GLY A 67 -2.88 27.58 3.94
N MET A 68 -2.48 27.02 2.79
CA MET A 68 -3.45 26.48 1.83
C MET A 68 -4.22 25.33 2.48
N VAL A 69 -5.54 25.43 2.44
CA VAL A 69 -6.48 24.41 2.92
C VAL A 69 -6.97 23.56 1.76
N GLY A 70 -7.29 22.30 2.03
CA GLY A 70 -7.55 21.33 0.97
C GLY A 70 -6.25 20.72 0.41
N GLY A 71 -6.38 19.67 -0.37
CA GLY A 71 -5.26 19.08 -1.10
C GLY A 71 -5.21 17.57 -1.03
N ASN A 72 -4.39 17.02 -1.92
CA ASN A 72 -4.11 15.60 -1.91
C ASN A 72 -2.94 15.30 -0.99
N ASP A 73 -2.97 14.12 -0.40
CA ASP A 73 -1.86 13.54 0.34
C ASP A 73 -1.44 12.23 -0.33
N TRP A 74 -0.15 11.95 -0.27
CA TRP A 74 0.39 10.62 -0.47
C TRP A 74 0.19 9.80 0.79
N THR A 75 -0.55 8.70 0.70
CA THR A 75 -0.56 7.65 1.71
C THR A 75 0.52 6.63 1.37
N VAL A 76 1.43 6.38 2.30
CA VAL A 76 2.52 5.42 2.14
C VAL A 76 2.31 4.28 3.13
N PHE A 77 2.09 3.08 2.60
CA PHE A 77 2.01 1.84 3.37
C PHE A 77 3.36 1.14 3.30
N ARG A 78 3.95 0.83 4.45
CA ARG A 78 5.18 0.04 4.53
C ARG A 78 4.86 -1.38 4.94
N PHE A 79 5.29 -2.35 4.16
CA PHE A 79 5.10 -3.77 4.41
C PHE A 79 6.43 -4.50 4.57
N THR A 80 6.38 -5.69 5.16
CA THR A 80 7.50 -6.63 5.15
C THR A 80 7.04 -8.07 4.92
N THR A 81 7.87 -8.85 4.24
CA THR A 81 7.70 -10.31 4.08
C THR A 81 8.20 -11.02 5.34
N GLN A 82 7.31 -11.55 6.18
CA GLN A 82 7.69 -12.27 7.40
C GLN A 82 7.80 -13.77 7.21
N ARG A 83 7.03 -14.34 6.28
CA ARG A 83 7.00 -15.77 5.99
C ARG A 83 6.88 -16.01 4.49
N ALA A 84 7.36 -17.16 4.04
CA ALA A 84 7.19 -17.64 2.67
C ALA A 84 6.36 -18.94 2.68
N PRO A 85 5.07 -18.90 3.07
CA PRO A 85 4.22 -20.08 2.97
C PRO A 85 4.07 -20.52 1.49
N VAL A 86 3.71 -21.79 1.26
CA VAL A 86 3.71 -22.40 -0.10
C VAL A 86 2.82 -21.63 -1.08
N ASP A 87 1.74 -21.03 -0.60
CA ASP A 87 0.85 -20.15 -1.36
C ASP A 87 1.57 -18.86 -1.83
N LEU A 88 2.47 -18.27 -1.05
CA LEU A 88 3.34 -17.18 -1.53
C LEU A 88 4.47 -17.65 -2.47
N GLN A 89 4.69 -18.96 -2.59
CA GLN A 89 5.66 -19.56 -3.52
C GLN A 89 5.00 -20.05 -4.82
N THR A 90 3.69 -20.35 -4.79
CA THR A 90 2.99 -21.06 -5.88
C THR A 90 1.67 -20.44 -6.34
N SER A 91 1.00 -19.62 -5.51
CA SER A 91 -0.32 -19.04 -5.82
C SER A 91 -0.23 -17.55 -6.18
N ALA A 92 -0.72 -17.22 -7.36
CA ALA A 92 -0.86 -15.86 -7.87
C ALA A 92 -2.16 -15.16 -7.45
N ASP A 93 -2.98 -15.77 -6.58
CA ASP A 93 -4.29 -15.22 -6.19
C ASP A 93 -4.25 -14.46 -4.85
N GLN A 94 -3.12 -14.53 -4.14
CA GLN A 94 -2.89 -13.76 -2.92
C GLN A 94 -2.25 -12.41 -3.29
N ALA A 95 -3.01 -11.32 -3.18
CA ALA A 95 -2.55 -9.97 -3.47
C ALA A 95 -2.62 -9.06 -2.24
N VAL A 96 -1.69 -8.12 -2.14
CA VAL A 96 -1.90 -6.91 -1.32
C VAL A 96 -2.99 -6.13 -2.01
N VAL A 97 -4.12 -5.89 -1.34
CA VAL A 97 -5.24 -5.12 -1.87
C VAL A 97 -5.49 -3.93 -0.95
N LEU A 98 -5.42 -2.75 -1.53
CA LEU A 98 -5.75 -1.49 -0.88
C LEU A 98 -7.05 -0.95 -1.49
N ARG A 99 -7.91 -0.37 -0.66
CA ARG A 99 -9.15 0.24 -1.11
C ARG A 99 -9.21 1.71 -0.72
N TYR A 100 -9.84 2.49 -1.58
CA TYR A 100 -10.00 3.93 -1.42
C TYR A 100 -11.47 4.29 -1.31
N GLY A 101 -11.85 4.96 -0.23
CA GLY A 101 -13.23 5.33 0.04
C GLY A 101 -13.36 6.13 1.32
N ARG A 102 -14.58 6.53 1.64
CA ARG A 102 -14.89 7.08 2.96
C ARG A 102 -15.08 5.93 3.95
N PRO A 103 -14.44 5.96 5.13
CA PRO A 103 -14.51 4.85 6.08
C PRO A 103 -15.94 4.39 6.38
N TRP A 104 -16.85 5.34 6.64
CA TRP A 104 -18.25 5.04 6.96
C TRP A 104 -19.06 4.45 5.80
N GLU A 105 -18.68 4.73 4.53
CA GLU A 105 -19.31 4.13 3.35
C GLU A 105 -18.80 2.69 3.17
N LEU A 106 -17.49 2.47 3.35
CA LEU A 106 -16.85 1.16 3.26
C LEU A 106 -17.35 0.20 4.37
N GLU A 107 -17.49 0.70 5.60
CA GLU A 107 -18.05 -0.04 6.73
C GLU A 107 -19.52 -0.40 6.51
N ALA A 108 -20.30 0.46 5.85
CA ALA A 108 -21.67 0.19 5.44
C ALA A 108 -21.78 -0.78 4.24
N GLY A 109 -20.65 -1.29 3.73
CA GLY A 109 -20.62 -2.24 2.61
C GLY A 109 -20.77 -1.59 1.23
N GLN A 110 -20.66 -0.27 1.11
CA GLN A 110 -20.62 0.38 -0.19
C GLN A 110 -19.31 0.03 -0.92
N PRO A 111 -19.34 -0.03 -2.27
CA PRO A 111 -18.14 -0.32 -3.04
C PRO A 111 -17.10 0.80 -2.87
N ALA A 112 -15.84 0.41 -2.77
CA ALA A 112 -14.73 1.35 -2.78
C ALA A 112 -14.70 2.12 -4.11
N THR A 113 -14.36 3.41 -4.04
CA THR A 113 -14.21 4.27 -5.22
C THR A 113 -13.04 3.84 -6.08
N ARG A 114 -11.95 3.36 -5.46
CA ARG A 114 -10.79 2.77 -6.16
C ARG A 114 -10.28 1.56 -5.41
N ILE A 115 -9.69 0.63 -6.14
CA ILE A 115 -8.97 -0.52 -5.62
C ILE A 115 -7.58 -0.51 -6.22
N TRP A 116 -6.56 -0.68 -5.39
CA TRP A 116 -5.20 -0.96 -5.82
C TRP A 116 -4.80 -2.37 -5.43
N ARG A 117 -4.08 -3.10 -6.30
CA ARG A 117 -3.64 -4.47 -6.02
C ARG A 117 -2.27 -4.77 -6.59
N LEU A 118 -1.50 -5.59 -5.87
CA LEU A 118 -0.22 -6.13 -6.33
C LEU A 118 -0.05 -7.56 -5.83
N LYS A 119 0.27 -8.48 -6.74
CA LYS A 119 0.59 -9.87 -6.40
C LYS A 119 2.02 -9.93 -5.89
N ILE A 120 2.23 -10.58 -4.75
CA ILE A 120 3.57 -10.77 -4.18
C ILE A 120 3.89 -12.25 -4.15
N THR A 121 5.06 -12.62 -4.64
CA THR A 121 5.66 -13.94 -4.38
C THR A 121 6.91 -13.78 -3.55
N VAL A 122 7.21 -14.77 -2.70
CA VAL A 122 8.42 -14.77 -1.86
C VAL A 122 9.34 -15.89 -2.32
N ALA A 123 10.58 -15.54 -2.67
CA ALA A 123 11.58 -16.54 -3.01
C ALA A 123 11.88 -17.46 -1.81
N PRO A 124 12.01 -18.78 -1.99
CA PRO A 124 12.50 -19.67 -0.94
C PRO A 124 13.84 -19.17 -0.42
N GLY A 125 14.03 -19.15 0.91
CA GLY A 125 15.34 -18.86 1.50
C GLY A 125 16.32 -19.92 1.02
N SER A 126 17.43 -19.48 0.41
CA SER A 126 18.56 -20.32 0.02
C SER A 126 19.24 -20.99 1.21
#